data_AF-A0A091E416-F1
#
_entry.id   AF-A0A091E416-F1
#
_cell.length_a   1.000
_cell.length_b   1.000
_cell.length_c   1.000
_cell.angle_alpha   90.00
_cell.angle_beta   90.00
_cell.angle_gamma   90.00
#
_symmetry.space_group_name_H-M   'P 1'
#
loop_
_entity.id
_entity.type
_entity.pdbx_description
1 polymer ?
#
loop_
_entity_poly.entity_id
_entity_poly.type
_entity_poly.pdbx_seq_one_letter_code
_entity_poly.pdbx_strand_id
1 'polypeptide(L)'
;LLSSLVAVQTLASVIRPCYGPLGRQKFLVTAHRDTVCTGSAAAILRALQLEHPAAQLLREAVQAQAENIGDGTAFMVLLAEALLEQAELLLRAGLAYTQLREAYSTALAEVLAMLPSLAIWALGPLEDPTWALCSVMNAHTLAHSDHLAKLVAHACWASKEPGGSFKPERIGVCTLHGGMLWDSCLLPGLAIAANPCGQVTAVSSGARVALFACHFGPASPSAPATARLYSLEDLLIFKKENNQLIEKQVAQLADSDVKVVVVWGDVDEETVALAEQQGIMVIQAESRREIIYLSEVLGTPLLTYLLPPMEPGQCWRVHTQELGDSKAVVFEWEHAGAPVLTLVLRGATPEGLRGTEEAAYHGVDAYTQLCQDPRLLQGASATEMALARMLLEKGSKLDGPEGPAFLAFARALRSLPKTLAENAGLAVPPLMAEMSGIHQAGNFLVGVGCEGLLNAAQEGMWDPLVAKAQGFRAVAEVVQTLVTVDEFVVTKVSPSHQQISILDSKKAMESLSPARKETLRTDKQQHPQ
;
A
#
# COMPACT_ATOMS: atom_id res chain seq x y z
N LEU A 1 -9.11 -2.49 -28.56
CA LEU A 1 -7.98 -1.55 -28.26
C LEU A 1 -8.38 -0.09 -28.00
N LEU A 2 -9.08 0.62 -28.91
CA LEU A 2 -9.34 2.08 -28.77
C LEU A 2 -10.02 2.45 -27.43
N SER A 3 -11.06 1.70 -27.04
CA SER A 3 -11.71 1.87 -25.73
C SER A 3 -10.74 1.64 -24.56
N SER A 4 -9.88 0.61 -24.66
CA SER A 4 -8.85 0.31 -23.67
C SER A 4 -7.86 1.46 -23.51
N LEU A 5 -7.40 2.03 -24.62
CA LEU A 5 -6.46 3.14 -24.62
C LEU A 5 -7.06 4.37 -23.93
N VAL A 6 -8.30 4.75 -24.27
CA VAL A 6 -8.97 5.90 -23.63
C VAL A 6 -9.10 5.70 -22.12
N ALA A 7 -9.44 4.49 -21.68
CA ALA A 7 -9.52 4.18 -20.25
C ALA A 7 -8.16 4.31 -19.55
N VAL A 8 -7.10 3.77 -20.15
CA VAL A 8 -5.73 3.85 -19.60
C VAL A 8 -5.18 5.28 -19.65
N GLN A 9 -5.42 6.04 -20.72
CA GLN A 9 -5.09 7.47 -20.82
C GLN A 9 -5.78 8.30 -19.74
N THR A 10 -7.04 7.98 -19.44
CA THR A 10 -7.77 8.64 -18.35
C THR A 10 -7.08 8.38 -17.01
N LEU A 11 -6.71 7.13 -16.71
CA LEU A 11 -5.93 6.80 -15.51
C LEU A 11 -4.57 7.50 -15.48
N ALA A 12 -3.82 7.44 -16.59
CA ALA A 12 -2.52 8.08 -16.70
C ALA A 12 -2.63 9.59 -16.50
N SER A 13 -3.69 10.26 -16.98
CA SER A 13 -3.90 11.69 -16.74
C SER A 13 -4.09 12.05 -15.27
N VAL A 14 -4.67 11.15 -14.48
CA VAL A 14 -4.83 11.32 -13.02
C VAL A 14 -3.49 11.12 -12.31
N ILE A 15 -2.72 10.11 -12.72
CA ILE A 15 -1.46 9.73 -12.08
C ILE A 15 -0.29 10.62 -12.50
N ARG A 16 -0.22 11.07 -13.76
CA ARG A 16 0.90 11.83 -14.34
C ARG A 16 1.37 13.01 -13.49
N PRO A 17 0.49 13.87 -12.92
CA PRO A 17 0.94 14.98 -12.09
C PRO A 17 1.59 14.55 -10.76
N CYS A 18 1.44 13.28 -10.35
CA CYS A 18 1.99 12.73 -9.10
C CYS A 18 3.39 12.12 -9.30
N TYR A 19 3.88 12.02 -10.55
CA TYR A 19 5.12 11.32 -10.85
C TYR A 19 6.36 12.19 -10.57
N GLY A 20 7.32 11.64 -9.83
CA GLY A 20 8.58 12.29 -9.48
C GLY A 20 8.54 13.01 -8.12
N PRO A 21 9.69 13.51 -7.64
CA PRO A 21 9.84 14.09 -6.30
C PRO A 21 9.05 15.39 -6.11
N LEU A 22 8.83 16.15 -7.20
CA LEU A 22 7.97 17.34 -7.21
C LEU A 22 6.52 17.00 -7.63
N GLY A 23 6.13 15.74 -7.52
CA GLY A 23 4.80 15.25 -7.81
C GLY A 23 3.73 15.86 -6.91
N ARG A 24 2.57 16.16 -7.48
CA ARG A 24 1.41 16.72 -6.77
C ARG A 24 0.58 15.61 -6.14
N GLN A 25 0.22 15.79 -4.88
CA GLN A 25 -0.71 14.90 -4.18
C GLN A 25 -2.16 15.08 -4.66
N LYS A 26 -3.00 14.08 -4.40
CA LYS A 26 -4.43 14.06 -4.70
C LYS A 26 -5.22 13.95 -3.39
N PHE A 27 -6.27 14.75 -3.26
CA PHE A 27 -7.30 14.55 -2.24
C PHE A 27 -8.33 13.56 -2.78
N LEU A 28 -8.38 12.38 -2.15
CA LEU A 28 -9.35 11.33 -2.43
C LEU A 28 -10.46 11.44 -1.39
N VAL A 29 -11.71 11.52 -1.84
CA VAL A 29 -12.88 11.45 -0.97
C VAL A 29 -13.48 10.06 -1.11
N THR A 30 -13.41 9.26 -0.05
CA THR A 30 -13.95 7.90 -0.07
C THR A 30 -15.48 7.93 0.00
N ALA A 31 -16.14 6.80 -0.30
CA ALA A 31 -17.59 6.68 -0.17
C ALA A 31 -18.10 6.95 1.25
N HIS A 32 -17.24 6.79 2.26
CA HIS A 32 -17.52 7.07 3.67
C HIS A 32 -17.31 8.54 4.07
N ARG A 33 -16.98 9.42 3.10
CA ARG A 33 -16.62 10.84 3.28
C ARG A 33 -15.29 11.07 3.99
N ASP A 34 -14.45 10.06 4.10
CA ASP A 34 -13.08 10.24 4.59
C ASP A 34 -12.24 10.88 3.49
N THR A 35 -11.45 11.88 3.88
CA THR A 35 -10.52 12.56 2.98
C THR A 35 -9.11 12.02 3.17
N VAL A 36 -8.55 11.47 2.10
CA VAL A 36 -7.19 10.90 2.07
C VAL A 36 -6.35 11.69 1.08
N CYS A 37 -5.36 12.44 1.56
CA CYS A 37 -4.32 13.00 0.70
C CYS A 37 -3.23 11.96 0.44
N THR A 38 -2.89 11.70 -0.83
CA THR A 38 -1.77 10.81 -1.22
C THR A 38 -1.27 11.12 -2.64
N GLY A 39 0.01 10.90 -2.88
CA GLY A 39 0.63 10.90 -4.22
C GLY A 39 0.84 9.50 -4.80
N SER A 40 0.61 8.45 -4.01
CA SER A 40 0.87 7.06 -4.40
C SER A 40 -0.12 6.59 -5.47
N ALA A 41 0.41 6.15 -6.62
CA ALA A 41 -0.42 5.66 -7.71
C ALA A 41 -1.23 4.42 -7.31
N ALA A 42 -0.65 3.51 -6.52
CA ALA A 42 -1.36 2.34 -6.02
C ALA A 42 -2.51 2.71 -5.08
N ALA A 43 -2.31 3.67 -4.17
CA ALA A 43 -3.36 4.15 -3.27
C ALA A 43 -4.51 4.83 -4.04
N ILE A 44 -4.16 5.68 -5.02
CA ILE A 44 -5.15 6.35 -5.90
C ILE A 44 -5.96 5.31 -6.67
N LEU A 45 -5.30 4.37 -7.37
CA LEU A 45 -5.98 3.36 -8.18
C LEU A 45 -6.84 2.39 -7.33
N ARG A 46 -6.47 2.15 -6.06
CA ARG A 46 -7.26 1.35 -5.12
C ARG A 46 -8.53 2.08 -4.68
N ALA A 47 -8.48 3.41 -4.53
CA ALA A 47 -9.64 4.21 -4.13
C ALA A 47 -10.63 4.46 -5.27
N LEU A 48 -10.17 4.44 -6.53
CA LEU A 48 -11.01 4.68 -7.70
C LEU A 48 -11.94 3.48 -7.98
N GLN A 49 -13.22 3.78 -8.23
CA GLN A 49 -14.17 2.81 -8.76
C GLN A 49 -14.03 2.75 -10.28
N LEU A 50 -13.40 1.69 -10.77
CA LEU A 50 -13.10 1.52 -12.19
C LEU A 50 -14.15 0.62 -12.84
N GLU A 51 -14.86 1.14 -13.84
CA GLU A 51 -15.85 0.36 -14.61
C GLU A 51 -15.20 -0.41 -15.77
N HIS A 52 -14.19 0.17 -16.43
CA HIS A 52 -13.61 -0.42 -17.64
C HIS A 52 -12.63 -1.56 -17.31
N PRO A 53 -12.76 -2.77 -17.90
CA PRO A 53 -11.90 -3.92 -17.58
C PRO A 53 -10.41 -3.67 -17.81
N ALA A 54 -10.05 -2.93 -18.87
CA ALA A 54 -8.64 -2.55 -19.10
C ALA A 54 -8.03 -1.72 -17.96
N ALA A 55 -8.82 -0.83 -17.36
CA ALA A 55 -8.40 -0.02 -16.21
C ALA A 55 -8.26 -0.90 -14.95
N GLN A 56 -9.15 -1.89 -14.77
CA GLN A 56 -9.07 -2.87 -13.69
C GLN A 56 -7.82 -3.76 -13.80
N LEU A 57 -7.52 -4.25 -15.01
CA LEU A 57 -6.32 -5.05 -15.28
C LEU A 57 -5.03 -4.27 -14.96
N LEU A 58 -4.96 -3.01 -15.38
CA LEU A 58 -3.82 -2.15 -15.06
C LEU A 58 -3.71 -1.89 -13.56
N ARG A 59 -4.83 -1.63 -12.86
CA ARG A 59 -4.86 -1.48 -11.40
C ARG A 59 -4.33 -2.74 -10.70
N GLU A 60 -4.74 -3.92 -11.13
CA GLU A 60 -4.30 -5.19 -10.53
C GLU A 60 -2.80 -5.40 -10.69
N ALA A 61 -2.25 -5.14 -11.89
CA ALA A 61 -0.80 -5.20 -12.10
C ALA A 61 -0.03 -4.19 -11.25
N VAL A 62 -0.55 -2.97 -11.10
CA VAL A 62 0.05 -1.94 -10.24
C VAL A 62 -0.04 -2.32 -8.76
N GLN A 63 -1.14 -2.93 -8.32
CA GLN A 63 -1.27 -3.43 -6.94
C GLN A 63 -0.30 -4.58 -6.67
N ALA A 64 -0.15 -5.51 -7.61
CA ALA A 64 0.83 -6.59 -7.50
C ALA A 64 2.27 -6.05 -7.44
N GLN A 65 2.60 -4.99 -8.19
CA GLN A 65 3.89 -4.33 -8.06
C GLN A 65 4.05 -3.68 -6.67
N ALA A 66 3.03 -2.96 -6.20
CA ALA A 66 3.08 -2.30 -4.90
C ALA A 66 3.27 -3.30 -3.74
N GLU A 67 2.65 -4.47 -3.82
CA GLU A 67 2.68 -5.49 -2.76
C GLU A 67 3.97 -6.34 -2.79
N ASN A 68 4.52 -6.64 -3.97
CA ASN A 68 5.69 -7.51 -4.08
C ASN A 68 7.02 -6.75 -4.18
N ILE A 69 6.99 -5.52 -4.67
CA ILE A 69 8.17 -4.70 -4.97
C ILE A 69 8.11 -3.36 -4.24
N GLY A 70 6.93 -2.78 -3.99
CA GLY A 70 6.81 -1.47 -3.36
C GLY A 70 6.78 -0.34 -4.40
N ASP A 71 7.93 0.18 -4.78
CA ASP A 71 8.03 1.35 -5.67
C ASP A 71 7.84 1.00 -7.18
N GLY A 72 7.65 2.04 -7.98
CA GLY A 72 7.54 1.99 -9.44
C GLY A 72 6.11 1.98 -9.98
N THR A 73 5.12 2.07 -9.10
CA THR A 73 3.69 2.01 -9.45
C THR A 73 3.28 3.10 -10.44
N ALA A 74 3.77 4.34 -10.26
CA ALA A 74 3.45 5.45 -11.14
C ALA A 74 4.09 5.31 -12.54
N PHE A 75 5.35 4.87 -12.63
CA PHE A 75 5.99 4.69 -13.94
C PHE A 75 5.28 3.61 -14.75
N MET A 76 4.78 2.56 -14.10
CA MET A 76 4.05 1.50 -14.78
C MET A 76 2.81 2.01 -15.50
N VAL A 77 2.02 2.86 -14.83
CA VAL A 77 0.81 3.46 -15.43
C VAL A 77 1.18 4.33 -16.64
N LEU A 78 2.21 5.16 -16.50
CA LEU A 78 2.63 6.07 -17.57
C LEU A 78 3.24 5.32 -18.76
N LEU A 79 4.04 4.29 -18.50
CA LEU A 79 4.64 3.48 -19.57
C LEU A 79 3.58 2.63 -20.28
N ALA A 80 2.60 2.08 -19.57
CA ALA A 80 1.49 1.33 -20.16
C ALA A 80 0.68 2.21 -21.12
N GLU A 81 0.38 3.45 -20.71
CA GLU A 81 -0.26 4.41 -21.59
C GLU A 81 0.59 4.71 -22.83
N ALA A 82 1.85 5.10 -22.64
CA ALA A 82 2.73 5.48 -23.74
C ALA A 82 2.94 4.33 -24.74
N LEU A 83 3.02 3.08 -24.27
CA LEU A 83 3.11 1.90 -25.14
C LEU A 83 1.80 1.65 -25.90
N LEU A 84 0.64 1.80 -25.27
CA LEU A 84 -0.65 1.65 -25.94
C LEU A 84 -0.88 2.73 -27.01
N GLU A 85 -0.42 3.97 -26.77
CA GLU A 85 -0.45 5.03 -27.78
C GLU A 85 0.42 4.67 -28.99
N GLN A 86 1.62 4.16 -28.76
CA GLN A 86 2.48 3.72 -29.88
C GLN A 86 1.91 2.49 -30.59
N ALA A 87 1.27 1.57 -29.85
CA ALA A 87 0.58 0.42 -30.42
C ALA A 87 -0.54 0.84 -31.36
N GLU A 88 -1.35 1.82 -30.96
CA GLU A 88 -2.41 2.37 -31.80
C GLU A 88 -1.86 2.94 -33.12
N LEU A 89 -0.75 3.69 -33.07
CA LEU A 89 -0.11 4.24 -34.27
C LEU A 89 0.37 3.14 -35.22
N LEU A 90 0.96 2.06 -34.69
CA LEU A 90 1.44 0.93 -35.50
C LEU A 90 0.30 0.13 -36.13
N LEU A 91 -0.80 -0.08 -35.40
CA LEU A 91 -1.98 -0.77 -35.91
C LEU A 91 -2.67 0.06 -37.00
N ARG A 92 -2.78 1.38 -36.81
CA ARG A 92 -3.28 2.31 -37.85
C ARG A 92 -2.40 2.32 -39.09
N ALA A 93 -1.09 2.09 -38.93
CA ALA A 93 -0.15 1.92 -40.04
C ALA A 93 -0.24 0.55 -40.74
N GLY A 94 -1.14 -0.34 -40.30
CA GLY A 94 -1.43 -1.63 -40.94
C GLY A 94 -0.70 -2.83 -40.36
N LEU A 95 -0.02 -2.68 -39.21
CA LEU A 95 0.60 -3.80 -38.52
C LEU A 95 -0.47 -4.75 -37.95
N ALA A 96 -0.29 -6.07 -38.07
CA ALA A 96 -1.22 -7.02 -37.49
C ALA A 96 -1.05 -7.10 -35.95
N TYR A 97 -2.15 -7.32 -35.23
CA TYR A 97 -2.15 -7.45 -33.76
C TYR A 97 -1.17 -8.54 -33.25
N THR A 98 -1.11 -9.69 -33.92
CA THR A 98 -0.21 -10.79 -33.56
C THR A 98 1.26 -10.40 -33.72
N GLN A 99 1.59 -9.77 -34.85
CA GLN A 99 2.93 -9.27 -35.13
C GLN A 99 3.36 -8.19 -34.14
N LEU A 100 2.44 -7.29 -33.77
CA LEU A 100 2.72 -6.25 -32.78
C LEU A 100 3.01 -6.85 -31.40
N ARG A 101 2.21 -7.84 -30.97
CA ARG A 101 2.43 -8.55 -29.69
C ARG A 101 3.81 -9.21 -29.67
N GLU A 102 4.14 -9.96 -30.72
CA GLU A 102 5.43 -10.65 -30.84
C GLU A 102 6.59 -9.64 -30.85
N ALA A 103 6.47 -8.57 -31.62
CA ALA A 103 7.50 -7.54 -31.69
C ALA A 103 7.70 -6.79 -30.36
N TYR A 104 6.62 -6.52 -29.60
CA TYR A 104 6.72 -5.97 -28.24
C TYR A 104 7.32 -6.97 -27.25
N SER A 105 7.06 -8.26 -27.41
CA SER A 105 7.71 -9.31 -26.62
C SER A 105 9.22 -9.36 -26.88
N THR A 106 9.63 -9.27 -28.14
CA THR A 106 11.06 -9.22 -28.52
C THR A 106 11.72 -7.93 -28.01
N ALA A 107 11.04 -6.79 -28.10
CA ALA A 107 11.54 -5.52 -27.57
C ALA A 107 11.72 -5.56 -26.05
N LEU A 108 10.75 -6.13 -25.31
CA LEU A 108 10.87 -6.33 -23.86
C LEU A 108 12.05 -7.23 -23.50
N ALA A 109 12.20 -8.36 -24.21
CA ALA A 109 13.32 -9.28 -23.98
C ALA A 109 14.66 -8.57 -24.16
N GLU A 110 14.77 -7.69 -25.16
CA GLU A 110 15.97 -6.87 -25.35
C GLU A 110 16.18 -5.86 -24.21
N VAL A 111 15.12 -5.15 -23.79
CA VAL A 111 15.20 -4.21 -22.65
C VAL A 111 15.74 -4.91 -21.41
N LEU A 112 15.20 -6.08 -21.08
CA LEU A 112 15.61 -6.87 -19.91
C LEU A 112 17.03 -7.42 -20.06
N ALA A 113 17.49 -7.73 -21.28
CA ALA A 113 18.85 -8.15 -21.54
C ALA A 113 19.86 -6.99 -21.42
N MET A 114 19.46 -5.78 -21.82
CA MET A 114 20.30 -4.58 -21.74
C MET A 114 20.37 -3.99 -20.33
N LEU A 115 19.29 -4.09 -19.55
CA LEU A 115 19.16 -3.45 -18.23
C LEU A 115 20.35 -3.74 -17.29
N PRO A 116 20.86 -4.98 -17.14
CA PRO A 116 22.03 -5.27 -16.31
C PRO A 116 23.31 -4.54 -16.71
N SER A 117 23.47 -4.21 -18.00
CA SER A 117 24.66 -3.49 -18.48
C SER A 117 24.66 -2.01 -18.09
N LEU A 118 23.51 -1.48 -17.67
CA LEU A 118 23.35 -0.10 -17.18
C LEU A 118 23.51 0.00 -15.65
N ALA A 119 23.77 -1.12 -14.96
CA ALA A 119 24.07 -1.10 -13.54
C ALA A 119 25.42 -0.42 -13.29
N ILE A 120 25.41 0.62 -12.45
CA ILE A 120 26.56 1.48 -12.20
C ILE A 120 27.18 1.28 -10.82
N TRP A 121 26.37 0.81 -9.86
CA TRP A 121 26.86 0.40 -8.55
C TRP A 121 26.21 -0.91 -8.10
N ALA A 122 26.81 -1.51 -7.07
CA ALA A 122 26.23 -2.64 -6.35
C ALA A 122 26.47 -2.43 -4.86
N LEU A 123 25.42 -2.60 -4.06
CA LEU A 123 25.52 -2.52 -2.61
C LEU A 123 26.39 -3.66 -2.07
N GLY A 124 27.45 -3.33 -1.34
CA GLY A 124 28.29 -4.31 -0.68
C GLY A 124 27.54 -5.08 0.42
N PRO A 125 27.91 -6.34 0.71
CA PRO A 125 27.21 -7.15 1.71
C PRO A 125 27.33 -6.60 3.14
N LEU A 126 28.39 -5.84 3.40
CA LEU A 126 28.74 -5.17 4.67
C LEU A 126 28.63 -3.65 4.61
N GLU A 127 28.09 -3.12 3.51
CA GLU A 127 28.00 -1.68 3.28
C GLU A 127 26.72 -1.12 3.91
N ASP A 128 26.82 0.09 4.47
CA ASP A 128 25.67 0.83 4.97
C ASP A 128 24.74 1.19 3.79
N PRO A 129 23.48 0.71 3.76
CA PRO A 129 22.57 0.94 2.65
C PRO A 129 21.99 2.36 2.62
N THR A 130 22.31 3.24 3.58
CA THR A 130 21.75 4.60 3.67
C THR A 130 21.77 5.34 2.33
N TRP A 131 22.92 5.39 1.66
CA TRP A 131 23.06 6.12 0.40
C TRP A 131 22.23 5.52 -0.74
N ALA A 132 22.03 4.20 -0.75
CA ALA A 132 21.24 3.50 -1.76
C ALA A 132 19.73 3.71 -1.57
N LEU A 133 19.30 3.97 -0.33
CA LEU A 133 17.89 4.19 0.01
C LEU A 133 17.45 5.66 -0.09
N CYS A 134 18.40 6.62 -0.06
CA CYS A 134 18.09 8.05 -0.10
C CYS A 134 17.22 8.46 -1.30
N SER A 135 17.47 7.93 -2.50
CA SER A 135 16.70 8.29 -3.71
C SER A 135 15.24 7.87 -3.62
N VAL A 136 14.99 6.64 -3.13
CA VAL A 136 13.64 6.10 -2.92
C VAL A 136 12.90 6.95 -1.90
N MET A 137 13.54 7.33 -0.80
CA MET A 137 12.94 8.23 0.21
C MET A 137 12.57 9.59 -0.37
N ASN A 138 13.49 10.18 -1.16
CA ASN A 138 13.33 11.50 -1.78
C ASN A 138 12.14 11.57 -2.74
N ALA A 139 11.73 10.45 -3.35
CA ALA A 139 10.59 10.41 -4.25
C ALA A 139 9.24 10.66 -3.52
N HIS A 140 9.18 10.42 -2.21
CA HIS A 140 7.94 10.49 -1.42
C HIS A 140 7.96 11.62 -0.38
N THR A 141 9.13 11.95 0.17
CA THR A 141 9.28 13.01 1.17
C THR A 141 10.49 13.88 0.84
N LEU A 142 10.23 15.12 0.41
CA LEU A 142 11.28 16.10 0.06
C LEU A 142 12.03 16.66 1.28
N ALA A 143 11.42 16.62 2.47
CA ALA A 143 12.00 17.16 3.68
C ALA A 143 12.67 16.07 4.53
N HIS A 144 13.96 16.25 4.84
CA HIS A 144 14.68 15.45 5.84
C HIS A 144 14.82 13.95 5.53
N SER A 145 14.83 13.61 4.23
CA SER A 145 15.06 12.25 3.73
C SER A 145 16.35 11.60 4.24
N ASP A 146 17.42 12.36 4.44
CA ASP A 146 18.69 11.83 4.96
C ASP A 146 18.55 11.22 6.35
N HIS A 147 17.74 11.82 7.22
CA HIS A 147 17.51 11.29 8.57
C HIS A 147 16.66 10.02 8.51
N LEU A 148 15.59 10.06 7.72
CA LEU A 148 14.72 8.91 7.52
C LEU A 148 15.48 7.74 6.88
N ALA A 149 16.30 8.01 5.86
CA ALA A 149 17.13 7.02 5.19
C ALA A 149 18.10 6.34 6.17
N LYS A 150 18.74 7.10 7.06
CA LYS A 150 19.60 6.55 8.12
C LYS A 150 18.83 5.66 9.09
N LEU A 151 17.63 6.08 9.51
CA LEU A 151 16.79 5.29 10.42
C LEU A 151 16.34 3.97 9.77
N VAL A 152 15.83 4.04 8.54
CA VAL A 152 15.39 2.87 7.77
C VAL A 152 16.58 1.95 7.49
N ALA A 153 17.72 2.49 7.05
CA ALA A 153 18.94 1.73 6.83
C ALA A 153 19.41 1.03 8.10
N HIS A 154 19.39 1.72 9.25
CA HIS A 154 19.75 1.12 10.53
C HIS A 154 18.81 -0.02 10.93
N ALA A 155 17.50 0.15 10.76
CA ALA A 155 16.52 -0.90 11.01
C ALA A 155 16.74 -2.12 10.10
N CYS A 156 16.89 -1.89 8.80
CA CYS A 156 17.18 -2.91 7.79
C CYS A 156 18.48 -3.67 8.08
N TRP A 157 19.52 -2.94 8.47
CA TRP A 157 20.82 -3.51 8.82
C TRP A 157 20.75 -4.37 10.09
N ALA A 158 20.11 -3.86 11.14
CA ALA A 158 19.98 -4.55 12.43
C ALA A 158 19.09 -5.80 12.34
N SER A 159 18.03 -5.78 11.52
CA SER A 159 17.11 -6.92 11.33
C SER A 159 17.61 -7.95 10.31
N LYS A 160 18.80 -7.78 9.74
CA LYS A 160 19.42 -8.75 8.82
C LYS A 160 19.92 -9.98 9.58
N GLU A 161 19.62 -11.18 9.07
CA GLU A 161 20.12 -12.42 9.66
C GLU A 161 21.60 -12.65 9.35
N PRO A 162 22.34 -13.40 10.20
CA PRO A 162 23.73 -13.79 9.92
C PRO A 162 23.91 -14.52 8.59
N GLY A 163 22.88 -15.22 8.11
CA GLY A 163 22.85 -15.90 6.81
C GLY A 163 22.61 -14.98 5.61
N GLY A 164 22.47 -13.67 5.83
CA GLY A 164 22.20 -12.68 4.79
C GLY A 164 20.74 -12.56 4.37
N SER A 165 19.84 -13.40 4.90
CA SER A 165 18.40 -13.26 4.64
C SER A 165 17.83 -12.06 5.37
N PHE A 166 16.93 -11.35 4.68
CA PHE A 166 16.20 -10.21 5.20
C PHE A 166 14.70 -10.52 5.15
N LYS A 167 13.99 -10.21 6.23
CA LYS A 167 12.55 -10.40 6.35
C LYS A 167 11.91 -9.04 6.66
N PRO A 168 11.23 -8.41 5.70
CA PRO A 168 10.64 -7.08 5.90
C PRO A 168 9.59 -7.07 7.01
N GLU A 169 8.94 -8.22 7.28
CA GLU A 169 7.91 -8.37 8.32
C GLU A 169 8.45 -8.17 9.74
N ARG A 170 9.78 -8.09 9.92
CA ARG A 170 10.41 -7.77 11.21
C ARG A 170 10.55 -6.28 11.48
N ILE A 171 10.24 -5.44 10.50
CA ILE A 171 10.29 -3.99 10.64
C ILE A 171 8.86 -3.46 10.64
N GLY A 172 8.41 -3.04 11.82
CA GLY A 172 7.17 -2.30 11.99
C GLY A 172 7.36 -0.82 11.71
N VAL A 173 6.27 -0.15 11.34
CA VAL A 173 6.20 1.32 11.28
C VAL A 173 5.04 1.74 12.17
N CYS A 174 5.30 2.67 13.09
CA CYS A 174 4.32 3.25 14.00
C CYS A 174 4.33 4.76 13.82
N THR A 175 3.19 5.36 13.53
CA THR A 175 3.09 6.81 13.33
C THR A 175 2.50 7.48 14.56
N LEU A 176 3.19 8.48 15.09
CA LEU A 176 2.75 9.26 16.25
C LEU A 176 2.61 10.73 15.87
N HIS A 177 1.43 11.28 16.13
CA HIS A 177 1.15 12.69 15.90
C HIS A 177 1.90 13.59 16.89
N GLY A 178 2.45 14.70 16.38
CA GLY A 178 3.15 15.71 17.16
C GLY A 178 4.67 15.59 17.12
N GLY A 179 5.35 16.73 17.31
CA GLY A 179 6.81 16.84 17.17
C GLY A 179 7.27 16.98 15.71
N MET A 180 8.55 16.75 15.48
CA MET A 180 9.19 16.82 14.17
C MET A 180 9.68 15.44 13.72
N LEU A 181 10.02 15.32 12.43
CA LEU A 181 10.56 14.07 11.90
C LEU A 181 11.87 13.64 12.59
N TRP A 182 12.67 14.60 13.06
CA TRP A 182 13.91 14.36 13.80
C TRP A 182 13.72 13.69 15.17
N ASP A 183 12.51 13.75 15.71
CA ASP A 183 12.14 13.09 16.96
C ASP A 183 11.78 11.61 16.72
N SER A 184 11.79 11.15 15.45
CA SER A 184 11.56 9.76 15.08
C SER A 184 12.71 8.88 15.57
N CYS A 185 12.39 7.66 15.99
CA CYS A 185 13.37 6.77 16.59
C CYS A 185 13.10 5.31 16.24
N LEU A 186 14.08 4.46 16.52
CA LEU A 186 13.97 3.02 16.40
C LEU A 186 13.75 2.43 17.79
N LEU A 187 12.66 1.67 17.95
CA LEU A 187 12.39 0.93 19.19
C LEU A 187 12.63 -0.56 19.00
N PRO A 188 13.16 -1.26 20.02
CA PRO A 188 13.25 -2.71 20.01
C PRO A 188 11.84 -3.31 20.11
N GLY A 189 11.58 -4.34 19.32
CA GLY A 189 10.29 -5.00 19.26
C GLY A 189 9.26 -4.27 18.41
N LEU A 190 7.99 -4.54 18.70
CA LEU A 190 6.84 -4.04 17.96
C LEU A 190 6.14 -2.93 18.76
N ALA A 191 6.04 -1.73 18.21
CA ALA A 191 5.33 -0.63 18.82
C ALA A 191 4.03 -0.32 18.06
N ILE A 192 2.97 -0.01 18.79
CA ILE A 192 1.69 0.46 18.23
C ILE A 192 1.32 1.82 18.83
N ALA A 193 0.65 2.65 18.03
CA ALA A 193 0.07 3.90 18.50
C ALA A 193 -1.17 3.59 19.35
N ALA A 194 -0.96 3.49 20.65
CA ALA A 194 -2.00 3.09 21.58
C ALA A 194 -1.73 3.64 22.98
N ASN A 195 -2.81 3.76 23.76
CA ASN A 195 -2.74 4.08 25.17
C ASN A 195 -3.18 2.86 26.00
N PRO A 196 -2.48 2.54 27.09
CA PRO A 196 -2.99 1.60 28.08
C PRO A 196 -4.28 2.16 28.68
N CYS A 197 -5.29 1.31 28.77
CA CYS A 197 -6.53 1.59 29.46
C CYS A 197 -6.31 1.24 30.94
N GLY A 198 -6.46 2.22 31.83
CA GLY A 198 -6.28 2.04 33.28
C GLY A 198 -4.91 2.48 33.82
N GLN A 199 -4.58 2.01 35.02
CA GLN A 199 -3.35 2.19 35.79
C GLN A 199 -2.25 1.18 35.45
N VAL A 200 -2.59 -0.02 34.97
CA VAL A 200 -1.58 -1.03 34.59
C VAL A 200 -0.94 -0.63 33.25
N THR A 201 0.30 -0.11 33.30
CA THR A 201 0.99 0.46 32.12
C THR A 201 2.15 -0.38 31.60
N ALA A 202 2.54 -1.44 32.32
CA ALA A 202 3.64 -2.32 31.93
C ALA A 202 3.49 -3.74 32.52
N VAL A 203 4.00 -4.72 31.78
CA VAL A 203 4.16 -6.13 32.18
C VAL A 203 5.61 -6.53 31.94
N SER A 204 6.34 -6.84 33.01
CA SER A 204 7.81 -6.90 33.02
C SER A 204 8.43 -8.23 32.56
N SER A 205 7.69 -9.34 32.53
CA SER A 205 8.23 -10.65 32.13
C SER A 205 7.12 -11.63 31.70
N GLY A 206 7.34 -12.33 30.58
CA GLY A 206 6.52 -13.48 30.16
C GLY A 206 5.07 -13.15 29.85
N ALA A 207 4.83 -12.01 29.19
CA ALA A 207 3.49 -11.52 28.91
C ALA A 207 2.82 -12.39 27.83
N ARG A 208 1.71 -13.06 28.23
CA ARG A 208 0.79 -13.71 27.30
C ARG A 208 -0.23 -12.69 26.81
N VAL A 209 -0.33 -12.57 25.49
CA VAL A 209 -1.11 -11.53 24.80
C VAL A 209 -2.32 -12.16 24.10
N ALA A 210 -3.48 -11.54 24.26
CA ALA A 210 -4.69 -11.87 23.50
C ALA A 210 -5.14 -10.65 22.67
N LEU A 211 -5.59 -10.91 21.44
CA LEU A 211 -6.01 -9.87 20.49
C LEU A 211 -7.50 -9.99 20.18
N PHE A 212 -8.23 -8.88 20.23
CA PHE A 212 -9.67 -8.85 20.02
C PHE A 212 -10.10 -7.78 19.01
N ALA A 213 -11.02 -8.15 18.13
CA ALA A 213 -11.76 -7.26 17.23
C ALA A 213 -13.24 -7.21 17.66
N CYS A 214 -13.47 -6.91 18.93
CA CYS A 214 -14.79 -6.78 19.54
C CYS A 214 -14.75 -5.74 20.66
N HIS A 215 -15.90 -5.44 21.25
CA HIS A 215 -15.97 -4.51 22.38
C HIS A 215 -15.43 -5.20 23.63
N PHE A 216 -14.61 -4.49 24.40
CA PHE A 216 -14.14 -4.94 25.69
C PHE A 216 -15.08 -4.44 26.78
N GLY A 217 -16.20 -5.16 26.95
CA GLY A 217 -17.25 -4.78 27.88
C GLY A 217 -18.61 -5.38 27.51
N PRO A 218 -19.72 -4.69 27.84
CA PRO A 218 -21.08 -5.13 27.53
C PRO A 218 -21.22 -5.52 26.05
N ALA A 219 -21.82 -6.69 25.80
CA ALA A 219 -22.01 -7.17 24.44
C ALA A 219 -22.87 -6.17 23.64
N SER A 220 -22.28 -5.59 22.59
CA SER A 220 -22.98 -4.79 21.58
C SER A 220 -23.24 -5.68 20.35
N PRO A 221 -24.50 -6.10 20.11
CA PRO A 221 -24.80 -6.93 18.96
C PRO A 221 -24.58 -6.13 17.68
N SER A 222 -23.90 -6.74 16.69
CA SER A 222 -23.63 -6.12 15.38
C SER A 222 -24.91 -5.90 14.56
N ALA A 223 -25.95 -6.70 14.80
CA ALA A 223 -27.29 -6.48 14.30
C ALA A 223 -28.12 -5.69 15.33
N PRO A 224 -29.00 -4.78 14.90
CA PRO A 224 -29.87 -4.03 15.81
C PRO A 224 -30.78 -5.00 16.56
N ALA A 225 -30.39 -5.34 17.79
CA ALA A 225 -31.18 -6.15 18.71
C ALA A 225 -31.69 -5.24 19.82
N THR A 226 -33.02 -5.11 19.91
CA THR A 226 -33.66 -4.32 20.96
C THR A 226 -34.09 -5.26 22.08
N ALA A 227 -33.45 -5.16 23.24
CA ALA A 227 -33.94 -5.83 24.45
C ALA A 227 -35.32 -5.26 24.81
N ARG A 228 -36.32 -6.14 24.97
CA ARG A 228 -37.67 -5.75 25.42
C ARG A 228 -37.76 -5.98 26.93
N LEU A 229 -37.69 -4.89 27.68
CA LEU A 229 -37.81 -4.87 29.13
C LEU A 229 -39.19 -4.31 29.49
N TYR A 230 -39.96 -5.00 30.33
CA TYR A 230 -41.35 -4.62 30.66
C TYR A 230 -41.49 -4.07 32.08
N SER A 231 -40.51 -4.31 32.95
CA SER A 231 -40.49 -3.85 34.33
C SER A 231 -39.12 -3.30 34.76
N LEU A 232 -39.09 -2.59 35.89
CA LEU A 232 -37.86 -2.10 36.50
C LEU A 232 -36.99 -3.25 37.05
N GLU A 233 -37.62 -4.35 37.47
CA GLU A 233 -36.93 -5.58 37.91
C GLU A 233 -36.25 -6.29 36.74
N ASP A 234 -36.88 -6.36 35.57
CA ASP A 234 -36.27 -6.94 34.36
C ASP A 234 -34.98 -6.21 33.97
N LEU A 235 -34.97 -4.88 34.11
CA LEU A 235 -33.79 -4.06 33.83
C LEU A 235 -32.64 -4.35 34.81
N LEU A 236 -32.96 -4.48 36.11
CA LEU A 236 -31.97 -4.80 37.13
C LEU A 236 -31.38 -6.21 36.94
N ILE A 237 -32.22 -7.19 36.58
CA ILE A 237 -31.79 -8.55 36.26
C ILE A 237 -30.88 -8.53 35.04
N PHE A 238 -31.30 -7.87 33.95
CA PHE A 238 -30.51 -7.77 32.73
C PHE A 238 -29.12 -7.15 32.99
N LYS A 239 -29.06 -6.05 33.74
CA LYS A 239 -27.79 -5.41 34.10
C LYS A 239 -26.92 -6.35 34.94
N LYS A 240 -27.50 -7.05 35.92
CA LYS A 240 -26.78 -7.98 36.79
C LYS A 240 -26.22 -9.17 36.01
N GLU A 241 -27.00 -9.77 35.11
CA GLU A 241 -26.57 -10.89 34.28
C GLU A 241 -25.45 -10.49 33.33
N ASN A 242 -25.54 -9.30 32.73
CA ASN A 242 -24.50 -8.80 31.84
C ASN A 242 -23.18 -8.55 32.58
N ASN A 243 -23.24 -7.94 33.77
CA ASN A 243 -22.05 -7.74 34.60
C ASN A 243 -21.43 -9.08 35.03
N GLN A 244 -22.25 -10.06 35.42
CA GLN A 244 -21.76 -11.41 35.76
C GLN A 244 -21.14 -12.13 34.56
N LEU A 245 -21.63 -11.88 33.34
CA LEU A 245 -21.04 -12.44 32.13
C LEU A 245 -19.64 -11.86 31.88
N ILE A 246 -19.50 -10.54 31.99
CA ILE A 246 -18.21 -9.85 31.81
C ILE A 246 -17.21 -10.29 32.88
N GLU A 247 -17.62 -10.35 34.15
CA GLU A 247 -16.78 -10.85 35.24
C GLU A 247 -16.27 -12.27 34.95
N LYS A 248 -17.14 -13.15 34.44
CA LYS A 248 -16.75 -14.51 34.04
C LYS A 248 -15.79 -14.52 32.86
N GLN A 249 -15.98 -13.68 31.85
CA GLN A 249 -15.10 -13.61 30.68
C GLN A 249 -13.71 -13.11 31.08
N VAL A 250 -13.63 -12.05 31.89
CA VAL A 250 -12.36 -11.52 32.41
C VAL A 250 -11.67 -12.56 33.29
N ALA A 251 -12.41 -13.27 34.15
CA ALA A 251 -11.87 -14.37 34.94
C ALA A 251 -11.32 -15.51 34.07
N GLN A 252 -12.01 -15.88 32.98
CA GLN A 252 -11.52 -16.90 32.04
C GLN A 252 -10.21 -16.50 31.34
N LEU A 253 -10.04 -15.21 31.03
CA LEU A 253 -8.79 -14.69 30.49
C LEU A 253 -7.66 -14.79 31.52
N ALA A 254 -7.94 -14.42 32.77
CA ALA A 254 -6.99 -14.51 33.88
C ALA A 254 -6.59 -15.97 34.17
N ASP A 255 -7.56 -16.90 34.18
CA ASP A 255 -7.35 -18.34 34.37
C ASP A 255 -6.49 -18.95 33.25
N SER A 256 -6.54 -18.35 32.05
CA SER A 256 -5.70 -18.72 30.91
C SER A 256 -4.31 -18.07 30.93
N ASP A 257 -3.97 -17.38 32.01
CA ASP A 257 -2.71 -16.66 32.24
C ASP A 257 -2.45 -15.53 31.22
N VAL A 258 -3.50 -14.97 30.63
CA VAL A 258 -3.38 -13.78 29.77
C VAL A 258 -3.07 -12.57 30.65
N LYS A 259 -1.98 -11.86 30.33
CA LYS A 259 -1.55 -10.65 31.06
C LYS A 259 -1.76 -9.37 30.27
N VAL A 260 -1.91 -9.47 28.96
CA VAL A 260 -2.08 -8.32 28.08
C VAL A 260 -3.22 -8.60 27.10
N VAL A 261 -4.13 -7.66 26.99
CA VAL A 261 -5.29 -7.70 26.10
C VAL A 261 -5.23 -6.48 25.18
N VAL A 262 -5.15 -6.71 23.88
CA VAL A 262 -5.20 -5.64 22.87
C VAL A 262 -6.54 -5.71 22.14
N VAL A 263 -7.23 -4.58 22.08
CA VAL A 263 -8.61 -4.50 21.59
C VAL A 263 -8.68 -3.48 20.48
N TRP A 264 -9.20 -3.89 19.32
CA TRP A 264 -9.67 -3.00 18.28
C TRP A 264 -11.20 -2.92 18.34
N GLY A 265 -11.68 -1.98 19.15
CA GLY A 265 -13.09 -1.79 19.49
C GLY A 265 -13.26 -0.84 20.67
N ASP A 266 -14.49 -0.61 21.09
CA ASP A 266 -14.77 0.21 22.27
C ASP A 266 -14.38 -0.54 23.55
N VAL A 267 -13.83 0.21 24.51
CA VAL A 267 -13.37 -0.31 25.79
C VAL A 267 -14.18 0.34 26.91
N ASP A 268 -14.82 -0.49 27.74
CA ASP A 268 -15.62 -0.05 28.87
C ASP A 268 -14.77 0.09 30.15
N GLU A 269 -14.89 1.25 30.83
CA GLU A 269 -14.05 1.57 32.00
C GLU A 269 -14.30 0.64 33.19
N GLU A 270 -15.55 0.21 33.43
CA GLU A 270 -15.87 -0.73 34.52
C GLU A 270 -15.20 -2.10 34.26
N THR A 271 -15.22 -2.53 32.99
CA THR A 271 -14.61 -3.78 32.55
C THR A 271 -13.08 -3.73 32.64
N VAL A 272 -12.47 -2.60 32.31
CA VAL A 272 -11.03 -2.37 32.53
C VAL A 272 -10.68 -2.49 34.01
N ALA A 273 -11.43 -1.84 34.90
CA ALA A 273 -11.16 -1.92 36.35
C ALA A 273 -11.24 -3.37 36.89
N LEU A 274 -12.14 -4.20 36.35
CA LEU A 274 -12.20 -5.64 36.67
C LEU A 274 -10.97 -6.38 36.16
N ALA A 275 -10.51 -6.10 34.95
CA ALA A 275 -9.31 -6.70 34.37
C ALA A 275 -8.05 -6.33 35.18
N GLU A 276 -7.97 -5.09 35.66
CA GLU A 276 -6.86 -4.62 36.51
C GLU A 276 -6.77 -5.33 37.85
N GLN A 277 -7.92 -5.64 38.47
CA GLN A 277 -7.96 -6.43 39.71
C GLN A 277 -7.37 -7.83 39.51
N GLN A 278 -7.43 -8.36 38.29
CA GLN A 278 -6.82 -9.62 37.87
C GLN A 278 -5.37 -9.45 37.35
N GLY A 279 -4.86 -8.21 37.33
CA GLY A 279 -3.52 -7.88 36.84
C GLY A 279 -3.37 -7.97 35.32
N ILE A 280 -4.45 -7.74 34.57
CA ILE A 280 -4.45 -7.74 33.10
C ILE A 280 -4.29 -6.29 32.61
N MET A 281 -3.31 -6.06 31.76
CA MET A 281 -3.14 -4.80 31.02
C MET A 281 -4.07 -4.77 29.81
N VAL A 282 -4.90 -3.74 29.69
CA VAL A 282 -5.80 -3.55 28.53
C VAL A 282 -5.26 -2.43 27.66
N ILE A 283 -5.22 -2.63 26.35
CA ILE A 283 -4.70 -1.68 25.36
C ILE A 283 -5.75 -1.51 24.27
N GLN A 284 -6.12 -0.27 23.96
CA GLN A 284 -6.99 0.03 22.83
C GLN A 284 -6.12 0.39 21.61
N ALA A 285 -6.20 -0.41 20.56
CA ALA A 285 -5.51 -0.14 19.30
C ALA A 285 -6.31 0.83 18.43
N GLU A 286 -5.66 1.85 17.87
CA GLU A 286 -6.30 2.83 16.99
C GLU A 286 -6.47 2.29 15.56
N SER A 287 -5.51 1.48 15.10
CA SER A 287 -5.44 1.01 13.72
C SER A 287 -5.71 -0.49 13.60
N ARG A 288 -6.62 -0.84 12.69
CA ARG A 288 -6.84 -2.25 12.28
C ARG A 288 -5.57 -2.87 11.69
N ARG A 289 -4.73 -2.09 11.01
CA ARG A 289 -3.51 -2.62 10.39
C ARG A 289 -2.51 -3.05 11.47
N GLU A 290 -2.36 -2.25 12.52
CA GLU A 290 -1.44 -2.54 13.62
C GLU A 290 -1.83 -3.81 14.39
N ILE A 291 -3.13 -4.03 14.67
CA ILE A 291 -3.56 -5.25 15.38
C ILE A 291 -3.43 -6.51 14.51
N ILE A 292 -3.63 -6.40 13.19
CA ILE A 292 -3.38 -7.50 12.24
C ILE A 292 -1.89 -7.83 12.21
N TYR A 293 -1.04 -6.81 12.12
CA TYR A 293 0.41 -7.01 12.14
C TYR A 293 0.90 -7.59 13.47
N LEU A 294 0.35 -7.14 14.60
CA LEU A 294 0.57 -7.78 15.91
C LEU A 294 0.17 -9.26 15.91
N SER A 295 -0.97 -9.60 15.30
CA SER A 295 -1.44 -10.99 15.18
C SER A 295 -0.47 -11.88 14.44
N GLU A 296 0.10 -11.37 13.34
CA GLU A 296 1.10 -12.08 12.52
C GLU A 296 2.42 -12.27 13.27
N VAL A 297 2.93 -11.22 13.93
CA VAL A 297 4.21 -11.27 14.66
C VAL A 297 4.12 -12.11 15.93
N LEU A 298 3.02 -12.00 16.68
CA LEU A 298 2.79 -12.80 17.90
C LEU A 298 2.35 -14.23 17.59
N GLY A 299 1.92 -14.53 16.36
CA GLY A 299 1.37 -15.82 15.98
C GLY A 299 0.06 -16.17 16.70
N THR A 300 -0.76 -15.17 17.06
CA THR A 300 -1.99 -15.36 17.82
C THR A 300 -3.20 -14.86 17.04
N PRO A 301 -4.33 -15.58 17.03
CA PRO A 301 -5.49 -15.20 16.22
C PRO A 301 -6.20 -13.97 16.78
N LEU A 302 -6.67 -13.11 15.89
CA LEU A 302 -7.58 -12.01 16.21
C LEU A 302 -8.99 -12.54 16.48
N LEU A 303 -9.42 -12.51 17.74
CA LEU A 303 -10.72 -13.05 18.16
C LEU A 303 -11.84 -12.02 18.05
N THR A 304 -13.03 -12.46 17.64
CA THR A 304 -14.23 -11.61 17.53
C THR A 304 -15.13 -11.63 18.77
N TYR A 305 -14.73 -12.38 19.80
CA TYR A 305 -15.44 -12.51 21.08
C TYR A 305 -14.43 -12.55 22.21
N LEU A 306 -14.81 -12.04 23.39
CA LEU A 306 -14.00 -12.07 24.62
C LEU A 306 -13.95 -13.49 25.19
N LEU A 307 -13.15 -14.33 24.54
CA LEU A 307 -12.85 -15.70 24.93
C LEU A 307 -11.33 -15.86 25.02
N PRO A 308 -10.83 -16.76 25.89
CA PRO A 308 -9.42 -17.05 25.93
C PRO A 308 -8.95 -17.67 24.59
N PRO A 309 -7.85 -17.16 23.99
CA PRO A 309 -7.29 -17.75 22.80
C PRO A 309 -6.73 -19.15 23.12
N MET A 310 -6.87 -20.08 22.18
CA MET A 310 -6.26 -21.41 22.29
C MET A 310 -4.72 -21.30 22.32
N GLU A 311 -4.19 -20.38 21.52
CA GLU A 311 -2.76 -20.08 21.41
C GLU A 311 -2.56 -18.56 21.63
N PRO A 312 -2.46 -18.09 22.89
CA PRO A 312 -2.11 -16.70 23.16
C PRO A 312 -0.69 -16.41 22.70
N GLY A 313 -0.51 -15.20 22.16
CA GLY A 313 0.80 -14.69 21.79
C GLY A 313 1.70 -14.58 23.01
N GLN A 314 3.01 -14.63 22.79
CA GLN A 314 3.99 -14.50 23.88
C GLN A 314 4.98 -13.41 23.53
N CYS A 315 5.27 -12.56 24.52
CA CYS A 315 6.34 -11.56 24.46
C CYS A 315 7.06 -11.49 25.80
N TRP A 316 8.30 -11.01 25.77
CA TRP A 316 9.13 -10.88 26.97
C TRP A 316 8.60 -9.79 27.88
N ARG A 317 8.35 -8.61 27.32
CA ARG A 317 7.93 -7.42 28.07
C ARG A 317 6.97 -6.58 27.23
N VAL A 318 5.96 -6.02 27.89
CA VAL A 318 5.10 -4.98 27.31
C VAL A 318 5.20 -3.73 28.17
N HIS A 319 5.46 -2.58 27.57
CA HIS A 319 5.55 -1.33 28.33
C HIS A 319 5.14 -0.14 27.47
N THR A 320 4.69 0.91 28.15
CA THR A 320 4.38 2.18 27.51
C THR A 320 5.65 3.01 27.38
N GLN A 321 5.97 3.43 26.16
CA GLN A 321 7.06 4.35 25.87
C GLN A 321 6.46 5.73 25.59
N GLU A 322 6.84 6.72 26.39
CA GLU A 322 6.47 8.11 26.17
C GLU A 322 7.46 8.73 25.18
N LEU A 323 6.92 9.36 24.14
CA LEU A 323 7.68 10.08 23.12
C LEU A 323 7.02 11.45 22.99
N GLY A 324 7.62 12.49 23.57
CA GLY A 324 7.00 13.81 23.65
C GLY A 324 5.60 13.75 24.28
N ASP A 325 4.59 14.26 23.58
CA ASP A 325 3.19 14.28 24.04
C ASP A 325 2.40 13.01 23.66
N SER A 326 3.03 12.09 22.93
CA SER A 326 2.40 10.88 22.38
C SER A 326 2.93 9.64 23.07
N LYS A 327 2.12 8.59 23.14
CA LYS A 327 2.50 7.32 23.75
C LYS A 327 2.43 6.21 22.71
N ALA A 328 3.38 5.28 22.82
CA ALA A 328 3.33 4.01 22.10
C ALA A 328 3.42 2.87 23.11
N VAL A 329 2.72 1.78 22.84
CA VAL A 329 2.91 0.54 23.60
C VAL A 329 3.86 -0.36 22.83
N VAL A 330 4.93 -0.78 23.50
CA VAL A 330 6.02 -1.56 22.92
C VAL A 330 5.97 -2.99 23.45
N PHE A 331 5.96 -3.94 22.53
CA PHE A 331 6.05 -5.38 22.76
C PHE A 331 7.47 -5.83 22.42
N GLU A 332 8.23 -6.26 23.42
CA GLU A 332 9.61 -6.74 23.26
C GLU A 332 9.68 -8.26 23.38
N TRP A 333 10.64 -8.87 22.70
CA TRP A 333 10.96 -10.29 22.81
C TRP A 333 12.40 -10.47 23.33
N GLU A 334 12.70 -11.65 23.85
CA GLU A 334 14.09 -12.04 24.10
C GLU A 334 14.66 -12.59 22.79
N HIS A 335 15.80 -12.05 22.32
CA HIS A 335 16.28 -12.33 20.96
C HIS A 335 17.51 -13.24 20.98
N ALA A 336 17.42 -14.41 20.35
CA ALA A 336 18.57 -15.26 20.00
C ALA A 336 19.09 -15.03 18.56
N GLY A 337 18.37 -14.23 17.76
CA GLY A 337 18.65 -13.93 16.35
C GLY A 337 18.34 -12.48 15.98
N ALA A 338 18.03 -12.19 14.71
CA ALA A 338 17.77 -10.82 14.29
C ALA A 338 16.51 -10.22 14.98
N PRO A 339 16.60 -9.00 15.53
CA PRO A 339 15.52 -8.35 16.26
C PRO A 339 14.35 -7.96 15.35
N VAL A 340 13.15 -7.99 15.94
CA VAL A 340 11.99 -7.21 15.45
C VAL A 340 12.21 -5.78 15.91
N LEU A 341 12.00 -4.81 15.02
CA LEU A 341 12.24 -3.39 15.29
C LEU A 341 11.05 -2.58 14.81
N THR A 342 10.77 -1.46 15.47
CA THR A 342 9.74 -0.52 15.01
C THR A 342 10.31 0.85 14.75
N LEU A 343 10.12 1.33 13.52
CA LEU A 343 10.33 2.71 13.13
C LEU A 343 9.18 3.54 13.67
N VAL A 344 9.44 4.30 14.72
CA VAL A 344 8.47 5.26 15.24
C VAL A 344 8.67 6.58 14.53
N LEU A 345 7.71 6.94 13.67
CA LEU A 345 7.72 8.15 12.86
C LEU A 345 6.89 9.23 13.52
N ARG A 346 7.49 10.42 13.68
CA ARG A 346 6.85 11.59 14.27
C ARG A 346 6.67 12.71 13.27
N GLY A 347 5.61 13.48 13.41
CA GLY A 347 5.36 14.61 12.52
C GLY A 347 4.17 15.47 12.94
N ALA A 348 4.23 16.73 12.53
CA ALA A 348 3.27 17.75 12.93
C ALA A 348 1.88 17.55 12.31
N THR A 349 1.81 17.04 11.08
CA THR A 349 0.56 16.88 10.31
C THR A 349 0.36 15.42 9.90
N PRO A 350 -0.88 14.90 9.93
CA PRO A 350 -1.17 13.53 9.50
C PRO A 350 -0.79 13.28 8.02
N GLU A 351 -0.89 14.29 7.16
CA GLU A 351 -0.53 14.17 5.74
C GLU A 351 0.97 13.98 5.54
N GLY A 352 1.79 14.78 6.23
CA GLY A 352 3.25 14.64 6.21
C GLY A 352 3.72 13.30 6.81
N LEU A 353 3.07 12.85 7.88
CA LEU A 353 3.34 11.54 8.48
C LEU A 353 3.05 10.40 7.51
N ARG A 354 1.93 10.45 6.78
CA ARG A 354 1.59 9.43 5.78
C ARG A 354 2.64 9.34 4.67
N GLY A 355 3.10 10.49 4.14
CA GLY A 355 4.17 10.49 3.13
C GLY A 355 5.48 9.91 3.66
N THR A 356 5.78 10.15 4.94
CA THR A 356 6.94 9.59 5.63
C THR A 356 6.80 8.08 5.86
N GLU A 357 5.62 7.63 6.27
CA GLU A 357 5.29 6.21 6.44
C GLU A 357 5.42 5.46 5.11
N GLU A 358 4.83 6.00 4.04
CA GLU A 358 4.97 5.47 2.67
C GLU A 358 6.46 5.39 2.26
N ALA A 359 7.23 6.46 2.50
CA ALA A 359 8.66 6.48 2.21
C ALA A 359 9.41 5.37 2.98
N ALA A 360 9.14 5.22 4.28
CA ALA A 360 9.79 4.21 5.11
C ALA A 360 9.55 2.79 4.60
N TYR A 361 8.29 2.45 4.26
CA TYR A 361 7.95 1.17 3.66
C TYR A 361 8.67 0.96 2.32
N HIS A 362 8.66 1.96 1.43
CA HIS A 362 9.39 1.88 0.16
C HIS A 362 10.90 1.67 0.34
N GLY A 363 11.52 2.18 1.39
CA GLY A 363 12.92 1.87 1.70
C GLY A 363 13.15 0.46 2.19
N VAL A 364 12.25 -0.05 3.04
CA VAL A 364 12.30 -1.45 3.49
C VAL A 364 12.16 -2.40 2.28
N ASP A 365 11.25 -2.08 1.36
CA ASP A 365 11.07 -2.83 0.12
C ASP A 365 12.30 -2.73 -0.79
N ALA A 366 12.85 -1.52 -0.98
CA ALA A 366 14.06 -1.32 -1.76
C ALA A 366 15.26 -2.10 -1.18
N TYR A 367 15.42 -2.13 0.14
CA TYR A 367 16.44 -2.94 0.78
C TYR A 367 16.19 -4.45 0.58
N THR A 368 14.94 -4.89 0.65
CA THR A 368 14.56 -6.28 0.34
C THR A 368 15.00 -6.68 -1.07
N GLN A 369 14.80 -5.80 -2.05
CA GLN A 369 15.25 -6.02 -3.42
C GLN A 369 16.78 -6.04 -3.53
N LEU A 370 17.47 -5.15 -2.81
CA LEU A 370 18.94 -5.09 -2.78
C LEU A 370 19.56 -6.35 -2.13
N CYS A 371 18.85 -6.99 -1.20
CA CYS A 371 19.25 -8.30 -0.69
C CYS A 371 19.10 -9.42 -1.73
N GLN A 372 18.20 -9.30 -2.71
CA GLN A 372 18.04 -10.28 -3.79
C GLN A 372 19.06 -10.04 -4.91
N ASP A 373 19.23 -8.78 -5.33
CA ASP A 373 20.22 -8.35 -6.30
C ASP A 373 20.76 -6.97 -5.91
N PRO A 374 22.04 -6.86 -5.53
CA PRO A 374 22.60 -5.62 -5.00
C PRO A 374 22.77 -4.52 -6.05
N ARG A 375 22.55 -4.81 -7.33
CA ARG A 375 22.83 -3.88 -8.44
C ARG A 375 21.83 -2.73 -8.49
N LEU A 376 22.39 -1.53 -8.63
CA LEU A 376 21.68 -0.27 -8.73
C LEU A 376 21.89 0.34 -10.12
N LEU A 377 20.78 0.85 -10.65
CA LEU A 377 20.70 1.59 -11.89
C LEU A 377 20.72 3.09 -11.60
N GLN A 378 21.04 3.86 -12.63
CA GLN A 378 20.92 5.31 -12.66
C GLN A 378 19.44 5.76 -12.60
N GLY A 379 19.07 6.49 -11.56
CA GLY A 379 17.72 7.01 -11.35
C GLY A 379 17.37 8.21 -12.24
N ALA A 380 16.39 9.01 -11.81
CA ALA A 380 16.01 10.27 -12.47
C ALA A 380 15.67 10.12 -13.98
N SER A 381 15.07 8.99 -14.36
CA SER A 381 14.80 8.60 -15.76
C SER A 381 16.02 8.51 -16.69
N ALA A 382 17.25 8.45 -16.14
CA ALA A 382 18.45 8.24 -16.94
C ALA A 382 18.44 6.84 -17.57
N THR A 383 18.02 5.82 -16.82
CA THR A 383 17.94 4.43 -17.32
C THR A 383 17.00 4.31 -18.51
N GLU A 384 15.81 4.89 -18.40
CA GLU A 384 14.78 4.89 -19.44
C GLU A 384 15.29 5.58 -20.71
N MET A 385 16.01 6.69 -20.57
CA MET A 385 16.60 7.40 -21.70
C MET A 385 17.73 6.60 -22.37
N ALA A 386 18.56 5.91 -21.59
CA ALA A 386 19.63 5.05 -22.11
C ALA A 386 19.03 3.85 -22.88
N LEU A 387 18.03 3.18 -22.31
CA LEU A 387 17.30 2.10 -22.97
C LEU A 387 16.62 2.59 -24.25
N ALA A 388 16.00 3.78 -24.22
CA ALA A 388 15.41 4.37 -25.41
C ALA A 388 16.45 4.60 -26.52
N ARG A 389 17.65 5.08 -26.16
CA ARG A 389 18.75 5.26 -27.11
C ARG A 389 19.19 3.93 -27.73
N MET A 390 19.41 2.90 -26.91
CA MET A 390 19.85 1.58 -27.36
C MET A 390 18.80 0.91 -28.25
N LEU A 391 17.52 0.95 -27.87
CA LEU A 391 16.42 0.45 -28.69
C LEU A 391 16.29 1.22 -30.00
N LEU A 392 16.51 2.54 -29.99
CA LEU A 392 16.51 3.35 -31.21
C LEU A 392 17.60 2.89 -32.20
N GLU A 393 18.82 2.63 -31.70
CA GLU A 393 19.91 2.10 -32.55
C GLU A 393 19.59 0.74 -33.12
N LYS A 394 19.07 -0.17 -32.29
CA LYS A 394 18.76 -1.53 -32.69
C LYS A 394 17.57 -1.55 -33.67
N GLY A 395 16.48 -0.88 -33.33
CA GLY A 395 15.28 -0.79 -34.17
C GLY A 395 15.53 -0.17 -35.55
N SER A 396 16.49 0.76 -35.67
CA SER A 396 16.86 1.35 -36.97
C SER A 396 17.60 0.40 -37.91
N LYS A 397 18.12 -0.72 -37.38
CA LYS A 397 18.86 -1.75 -38.13
C LYS A 397 18.01 -2.99 -38.42
N LEU A 398 16.83 -3.10 -37.82
CA LEU A 398 15.95 -4.25 -37.95
C LEU A 398 14.97 -4.01 -39.11
N ASP A 399 14.79 -5.05 -39.92
CA ASP A 399 13.78 -5.07 -40.98
C ASP A 399 12.44 -5.62 -40.47
N GLY A 400 11.37 -5.38 -41.23
CA GLY A 400 10.05 -5.94 -40.95
C GLY A 400 9.36 -5.30 -39.73
N PRO A 401 8.44 -6.03 -39.07
CA PRO A 401 7.59 -5.48 -38.01
C PRO A 401 8.35 -5.16 -36.71
N GLU A 402 9.52 -5.75 -36.50
CA GLU A 402 10.34 -5.56 -35.29
C GLU A 402 10.95 -4.16 -35.22
N GLY A 403 11.47 -3.63 -36.32
CA GLY A 403 12.07 -2.29 -36.36
C GLY A 403 11.13 -1.20 -35.83
N PRO A 404 9.94 -1.00 -36.43
CA PRO A 404 8.95 -0.02 -35.97
C PRO A 404 8.51 -0.23 -34.51
N ALA A 405 8.39 -1.48 -34.06
CA ALA A 405 8.02 -1.80 -32.69
C ALA A 405 9.09 -1.40 -31.67
N PHE A 406 10.38 -1.62 -31.98
CA PHE A 406 11.50 -1.17 -31.15
C PHE A 406 11.56 0.37 -31.08
N LEU A 407 11.35 1.05 -32.21
CA LEU A 407 11.29 2.51 -32.27
C LEU A 407 10.10 3.06 -31.47
N ALA A 408 8.94 2.39 -31.52
CA ALA A 408 7.78 2.70 -30.69
C ALA A 408 8.09 2.56 -29.20
N PHE A 409 8.68 1.43 -28.80
CA PHE A 409 9.07 1.19 -27.40
C PHE A 409 10.06 2.26 -26.91
N ALA A 410 11.04 2.63 -27.73
CA ALA A 410 11.99 3.71 -27.42
C ALA A 410 11.28 5.06 -27.21
N ARG A 411 10.26 5.39 -28.02
CA ARG A 411 9.46 6.62 -27.83
C ARG A 411 8.65 6.57 -26.54
N ALA A 412 8.09 5.41 -26.20
CA ALA A 412 7.34 5.24 -24.97
C ALA A 412 8.23 5.46 -23.73
N LEU A 413 9.45 4.92 -23.71
CA LEU A 413 10.41 5.16 -22.63
C LEU A 413 10.77 6.64 -22.46
N ARG A 414 10.90 7.39 -23.56
CA ARG A 414 11.18 8.84 -23.53
C ARG A 414 10.05 9.68 -22.92
N SER A 415 8.84 9.13 -22.78
CA SER A 415 7.73 9.84 -22.13
C SER A 415 7.93 10.05 -20.63
N LEU A 416 8.73 9.19 -19.99
CA LEU A 416 9.01 9.23 -18.55
C LEU A 416 9.89 10.42 -18.14
N PRO A 417 11.09 10.63 -18.72
CA PRO A 417 11.88 11.84 -18.43
C PRO A 417 11.15 13.13 -18.86
N LYS A 418 10.35 13.06 -19.93
CA LYS A 418 9.48 14.16 -20.35
C LYS A 418 8.50 14.54 -19.23
N THR A 419 7.83 13.55 -18.62
CA THR A 419 6.87 13.77 -17.53
C THR A 419 7.56 14.34 -16.29
N LEU A 420 8.76 13.86 -15.92
CA LEU A 420 9.53 14.45 -14.82
C LEU A 420 9.82 15.92 -15.06
N ALA A 421 10.28 16.28 -16.28
CA ALA A 421 10.58 17.66 -16.63
C ALA A 421 9.32 18.55 -16.58
N GLU A 422 8.18 18.05 -17.05
CA GLU A 422 6.89 18.75 -16.97
C GLU A 422 6.47 19.02 -15.52
N ASN A 423 6.58 18.01 -14.65
CA ASN A 423 6.20 18.14 -13.24
C ASN A 423 7.16 19.05 -12.46
N ALA A 424 8.44 19.09 -12.83
CA ALA A 424 9.42 20.04 -12.30
C ALA A 424 9.25 21.47 -12.84
N GLY A 425 8.36 21.70 -13.81
CA GLY A 425 8.13 23.03 -14.41
C GLY A 425 9.26 23.48 -15.36
N LEU A 426 10.05 22.54 -15.87
CA LEU A 426 11.19 22.81 -16.74
C LEU A 426 10.77 23.01 -18.20
N ALA A 427 11.62 23.70 -18.98
CA ALA A 427 11.41 23.85 -20.42
C ALA A 427 11.70 22.52 -21.14
N VAL A 428 10.66 21.73 -21.36
CA VAL A 428 10.77 20.33 -21.82
C VAL A 428 11.44 20.18 -23.20
N PRO A 429 11.08 20.92 -24.27
CA PRO A 429 11.69 20.70 -25.59
C PRO A 429 13.22 20.88 -25.62
N PRO A 430 13.81 21.99 -25.11
CA PRO A 430 15.27 22.14 -25.12
C PRO A 430 15.95 21.12 -24.20
N LEU A 431 15.39 20.84 -23.02
CA LEU A 431 15.95 19.88 -22.08
C LEU A 431 16.01 18.47 -22.67
N MET A 432 14.92 18.01 -23.29
CA MET A 432 14.88 16.69 -23.93
C MET A 432 15.82 16.60 -25.15
N ALA A 433 16.03 17.70 -25.88
CA ALA A 433 16.97 17.73 -27.00
C ALA A 433 18.43 17.62 -26.50
N GLU A 434 18.77 18.37 -25.45
CA GLU A 434 20.08 18.31 -24.80
C GLU A 434 20.36 16.91 -24.22
N MET A 435 19.42 16.36 -23.44
CA MET A 435 19.53 15.01 -22.87
C MET A 435 19.73 13.95 -23.97
N SER A 436 19.03 14.08 -25.10
CA SER A 436 19.19 13.19 -26.25
C SER A 436 20.59 13.26 -26.84
N GLY A 437 21.15 14.47 -26.98
CA GLY A 437 22.51 14.66 -27.49
C GLY A 437 23.57 14.05 -26.57
N ILE A 438 23.41 14.20 -25.26
CA ILE A 438 24.32 13.63 -24.25
C ILE A 438 24.30 12.10 -24.27
N HIS A 439 23.10 11.49 -24.29
CA HIS A 439 22.96 10.04 -24.40
C HIS A 439 23.46 9.50 -25.74
N GLN A 440 23.29 10.25 -26.83
CA GLN A 440 23.85 9.90 -28.13
C GLN A 440 25.38 9.91 -28.14
N ALA A 441 26.01 10.78 -27.34
CA ALA A 441 27.45 10.81 -27.13
C ALA A 441 27.97 9.68 -26.21
N GLY A 442 27.08 8.81 -25.69
CA GLY A 442 27.43 7.66 -24.86
C GLY A 442 27.46 7.93 -23.36
N ASN A 443 27.07 9.14 -22.91
CA ASN A 443 26.93 9.41 -21.48
C ASN A 443 25.51 9.09 -21.02
N PHE A 444 25.33 7.88 -20.48
CA PHE A 444 24.03 7.42 -20.02
C PHE A 444 23.66 7.95 -18.64
N LEU A 445 24.61 8.47 -17.85
CA LEU A 445 24.39 8.87 -16.45
C LEU A 445 23.46 10.08 -16.28
N VAL A 446 23.10 10.77 -17.36
CA VAL A 446 22.35 12.02 -17.30
C VAL A 446 20.85 11.75 -17.21
N GLY A 447 20.23 12.27 -16.15
CA GLY A 447 18.80 12.20 -15.84
C GLY A 447 18.14 13.58 -15.76
N VAL A 448 16.89 13.61 -15.30
CA VAL A 448 16.11 14.83 -15.06
C VAL A 448 16.01 15.11 -13.55
N GLY A 449 16.60 16.21 -13.13
CA GLY A 449 16.50 16.74 -11.77
C GLY A 449 15.41 17.80 -11.60
N CYS A 450 15.33 18.35 -10.40
CA CYS A 450 14.37 19.41 -10.06
C CYS A 450 14.67 20.75 -10.79
N GLU A 451 15.94 21.03 -11.08
CA GLU A 451 16.39 22.31 -11.65
C GLU A 451 16.87 22.20 -13.10
N GLY A 452 16.92 20.99 -13.68
CA GLY A 452 17.49 20.76 -14.99
C GLY A 452 18.00 19.34 -15.17
N LEU A 453 18.93 19.14 -16.11
CA LEU A 453 19.64 17.87 -16.24
C LEU A 453 20.63 17.70 -15.09
N LEU A 454 20.77 16.47 -14.60
CA LEU A 454 21.74 16.12 -13.57
C LEU A 454 22.47 14.83 -13.92
N ASN A 455 23.63 14.60 -13.33
CA ASN A 455 24.29 13.30 -13.37
C ASN A 455 23.80 12.45 -12.20
N ALA A 456 22.98 11.43 -12.49
CA ALA A 456 22.34 10.60 -11.49
C ALA A 456 23.36 9.92 -10.56
N ALA A 457 24.53 9.56 -11.08
CA ALA A 457 25.55 8.91 -10.28
C ALA A 457 26.23 9.85 -9.28
N GLN A 458 26.44 11.12 -9.68
CA GLN A 458 27.05 12.13 -8.82
C GLN A 458 26.08 12.63 -7.75
N GLU A 459 24.80 12.73 -8.09
CA GLU A 459 23.73 13.19 -7.19
C GLU A 459 23.16 12.09 -6.28
N GLY A 460 23.68 10.86 -6.36
CA GLY A 460 23.19 9.78 -5.50
C GLY A 460 21.78 9.29 -5.84
N MET A 461 21.39 9.36 -7.12
CA MET A 461 20.04 8.98 -7.58
C MET A 461 20.06 7.56 -8.14
N TRP A 462 19.54 6.62 -7.35
CA TRP A 462 19.59 5.18 -7.64
C TRP A 462 18.21 4.57 -7.78
N ASP A 463 18.08 3.60 -8.69
CA ASP A 463 16.91 2.72 -8.77
C ASP A 463 17.37 1.26 -8.64
N PRO A 464 16.74 0.42 -7.79
CA PRO A 464 17.03 -1.01 -7.76
C PRO A 464 16.74 -1.67 -9.11
N LEU A 465 17.68 -2.51 -9.58
CA LEU A 465 17.53 -3.21 -10.86
C LEU A 465 16.28 -4.09 -10.88
N VAL A 466 16.00 -4.79 -9.77
CA VAL A 466 14.85 -5.71 -9.64
C VAL A 466 13.53 -4.96 -9.84
N ALA A 467 13.37 -3.80 -9.18
CA ALA A 467 12.14 -3.01 -9.31
C ALA A 467 11.85 -2.62 -10.75
N LYS A 468 12.86 -2.09 -11.46
CA LYS A 468 12.73 -1.70 -12.87
C LYS A 468 12.44 -2.89 -13.76
N ALA A 469 13.19 -3.98 -13.61
CA ALA A 469 13.00 -5.18 -14.40
C ALA A 469 11.58 -5.74 -14.24
N GLN A 470 11.07 -5.80 -13.01
CA GLN A 470 9.75 -6.32 -12.73
C GLN A 470 8.65 -5.42 -13.27
N GLY A 471 8.75 -4.10 -13.09
CA GLY A 471 7.75 -3.18 -13.63
C GLY A 471 7.74 -3.15 -15.16
N PHE A 472 8.89 -3.29 -15.84
CA PHE A 472 8.91 -3.45 -17.31
C PHE A 472 8.18 -4.72 -17.77
N ARG A 473 8.37 -5.85 -17.07
CA ARG A 473 7.65 -7.10 -17.37
C ARG A 473 6.14 -6.92 -17.19
N ALA A 474 5.72 -6.44 -16.02
CA ALA A 474 4.32 -6.28 -15.69
C ALA A 474 3.59 -5.33 -16.66
N VAL A 475 4.22 -4.21 -17.03
CA VAL A 475 3.66 -3.28 -18.02
C VAL A 475 3.52 -3.94 -19.39
N ALA A 476 4.56 -4.61 -19.87
CA ALA A 476 4.53 -5.24 -21.18
C ALA A 476 3.48 -6.36 -21.25
N GLU A 477 3.32 -7.15 -20.19
CA GLU A 477 2.26 -8.15 -20.08
C GLU A 477 0.87 -7.51 -20.21
N VAL A 478 0.58 -6.46 -19.43
CA VAL A 478 -0.70 -5.73 -19.50
C VAL A 478 -0.94 -5.19 -20.92
N VAL A 479 0.06 -4.53 -21.52
CA VAL A 479 -0.07 -3.95 -22.86
C VAL A 479 -0.31 -5.04 -23.90
N GLN A 480 0.45 -6.13 -23.87
CA GLN A 480 0.29 -7.25 -24.80
C GLN A 480 -1.09 -7.90 -24.68
N THR A 481 -1.59 -8.09 -23.46
CA THR A 481 -2.96 -8.58 -23.23
C THR A 481 -3.97 -7.62 -23.87
N LEU A 482 -3.90 -6.32 -23.56
CA LEU A 482 -4.85 -5.33 -24.05
C LEU A 482 -4.84 -5.14 -25.57
N VAL A 483 -3.69 -5.31 -26.22
CA VAL A 483 -3.56 -5.30 -27.68
C VAL A 483 -4.27 -6.49 -28.31
N THR A 484 -4.30 -7.65 -27.64
CA THR A 484 -4.96 -8.86 -28.18
C THR A 484 -6.45 -8.97 -27.89
N VAL A 485 -7.01 -8.14 -26.99
CA VAL A 485 -8.45 -8.15 -26.70
C VAL A 485 -9.21 -7.41 -27.80
N ASP A 486 -10.07 -8.14 -28.50
CA ASP A 486 -10.99 -7.60 -29.51
C ASP A 486 -12.19 -6.90 -28.85
N GLU A 487 -12.94 -7.62 -28.02
CA GLU A 487 -14.15 -7.11 -27.36
C GLU A 487 -14.19 -7.45 -25.86
N PHE A 488 -14.71 -6.51 -25.05
CA PHE A 488 -15.05 -6.75 -23.65
C PHE A 488 -16.55 -7.02 -23.51
N VAL A 489 -16.92 -8.26 -23.19
CA VAL A 489 -18.32 -8.63 -22.94
C VAL A 489 -18.60 -8.55 -21.44
N VAL A 490 -19.21 -7.46 -21.00
CA VAL A 490 -19.63 -7.28 -19.59
C VAL A 490 -21.01 -7.89 -19.41
N THR A 491 -21.11 -9.01 -18.70
CA THR A 491 -22.40 -9.57 -18.31
C THR A 491 -23.00 -8.70 -17.21
N LYS A 492 -24.29 -8.38 -17.30
CA LYS A 492 -24.99 -7.69 -16.22
C LYS A 492 -24.90 -8.57 -14.98
N VAL A 493 -24.23 -8.06 -13.95
CA VAL A 493 -24.29 -8.64 -12.62
C VAL A 493 -25.76 -8.58 -12.20
N SER A 494 -26.40 -9.73 -12.03
CA SER A 494 -27.69 -9.83 -11.34
C SER A 494 -27.55 -9.05 -10.03
N PRO A 495 -28.45 -8.13 -9.67
CA PRO A 495 -28.29 -7.34 -8.46
C PRO A 495 -28.32 -8.29 -7.26
N SER A 496 -27.15 -8.64 -6.74
CA SER A 496 -27.00 -9.27 -5.44
C SER A 496 -27.38 -8.22 -4.41
N HIS A 497 -28.46 -8.49 -3.69
CA HIS A 497 -29.07 -7.73 -2.59
C HIS A 497 -28.26 -6.52 -2.09
N GLN A 498 -28.29 -5.41 -2.84
CA GLN A 498 -28.21 -4.10 -2.22
C GLN A 498 -29.50 -3.95 -1.41
N GLN A 499 -29.35 -3.75 -0.10
CA GLN A 499 -30.44 -3.40 0.79
C GLN A 499 -31.26 -2.29 0.15
N ILE A 500 -32.47 -2.64 -0.28
CA ILE A 500 -33.48 -1.67 -0.69
C ILE A 500 -33.68 -0.78 0.53
N SER A 501 -33.19 0.45 0.45
CA SER A 501 -33.49 1.47 1.44
C SER A 501 -35.01 1.61 1.50
N ILE A 502 -35.60 1.23 2.63
CA ILE A 502 -37.02 1.40 2.91
C ILE A 502 -37.22 2.90 3.20
N LEU A 503 -37.24 3.72 2.16
CA LEU A 503 -37.72 5.10 2.26
C LEU A 503 -38.59 5.51 1.05
N ASP A 504 -38.48 4.84 -0.09
CA ASP A 504 -39.28 5.17 -1.28
C ASP A 504 -40.56 4.33 -1.47
N SER A 505 -40.78 3.30 -0.64
CA SER A 505 -42.00 2.48 -0.71
C SER A 505 -43.22 3.11 -0.01
N LYS A 506 -43.04 4.13 0.85
CA LYS A 506 -44.16 4.85 1.47
C LYS A 506 -44.79 5.91 0.57
N LYS A 507 -44.02 6.54 -0.33
CA LYS A 507 -44.56 7.54 -1.28
C LYS A 507 -45.28 6.93 -2.49
N ALA A 508 -45.00 5.67 -2.83
CA ALA A 508 -45.66 4.99 -3.96
C ALA A 508 -46.99 4.30 -3.59
N MET A 509 -47.31 4.14 -2.29
CA MET A 509 -48.57 3.50 -1.85
C MET A 509 -49.74 4.48 -1.64
N GLU A 510 -49.49 5.79 -1.59
CA GLU A 510 -50.54 6.81 -1.43
C GLU A 510 -51.14 7.28 -2.77
N SER A 511 -50.58 6.90 -3.92
CA SER A 511 -51.03 7.37 -5.24
C SER A 511 -51.80 6.32 -6.08
N LEU A 512 -52.31 5.25 -5.47
CA LEU A 512 -53.04 4.19 -6.19
C LEU A 512 -54.54 4.17 -5.84
N SER A 513 -55.37 4.30 -6.87
CA SER A 513 -56.83 4.33 -6.79
C SER A 513 -57.43 3.01 -6.25
N PRO A 514 -58.62 3.07 -5.59
CA PRO A 514 -59.17 1.94 -4.83
C PRO A 514 -59.51 0.69 -5.66
N ALA A 515 -59.58 0.79 -6.99
CA ALA A 515 -59.95 -0.33 -7.86
C ALA A 515 -58.84 -1.37 -8.12
N ARG A 516 -57.60 -1.18 -7.62
CA ARG A 516 -56.48 -2.14 -7.77
C ARG A 516 -56.09 -2.89 -6.50
N LYS A 517 -56.82 -2.72 -5.39
CA LYS A 517 -56.52 -3.40 -4.11
C LYS A 517 -57.14 -4.80 -3.98
N GLU A 518 -58.11 -5.17 -4.81
CA GLU A 518 -58.79 -6.48 -4.70
C GLU A 518 -58.15 -7.61 -5.53
N THR A 519 -57.37 -7.30 -6.56
CA THR A 519 -56.78 -8.33 -7.45
C THR A 519 -55.48 -8.94 -6.92
N LEU A 520 -54.91 -8.43 -5.81
CA LEU A 520 -53.63 -8.88 -5.24
C LEU A 520 -53.77 -9.69 -3.95
N ARG A 521 -55.00 -9.92 -3.46
CA ARG A 521 -55.25 -10.73 -2.25
C ARG A 521 -55.53 -12.21 -2.53
N THR A 522 -55.76 -12.60 -3.79
CA THR A 522 -56.14 -13.98 -4.14
C THR A 522 -54.98 -14.92 -4.52
N ASP A 523 -53.79 -14.40 -4.84
CA ASP A 523 -52.67 -15.24 -5.34
C ASP A 523 -51.68 -15.73 -4.26
N LYS A 524 -51.97 -15.56 -2.97
CA LYS A 524 -51.08 -16.00 -1.86
C LYS A 524 -51.55 -17.22 -1.07
N GLN A 525 -52.60 -17.91 -1.50
CA GLN A 525 -53.03 -19.18 -0.91
C GLN A 525 -53.13 -20.26 -1.99
N GLN A 526 -52.00 -20.87 -2.38
CA GLN A 526 -51.94 -22.25 -2.89
C GLN A 526 -50.49 -22.68 -3.15
N HIS A 527 -49.88 -23.33 -2.15
CA HIS A 527 -49.18 -24.62 -2.33
C HIS A 527 -48.59 -25.10 -0.98
N PRO A 528 -49.06 -26.25 -0.45
CA PRO A 528 -48.34 -27.02 0.55
C PRO A 528 -47.80 -28.33 -0.07
N GLN A 529 -46.49 -28.55 0.06
CA GLN A 529 -45.79 -29.75 0.56
C GLN A 529 -44.32 -29.69 0.18
#